data_AF-A0A7D5RJD0-F1
#
_entry.id   AF-A0A7D5RJD0-F1
#
_cell.length_a   1.000
_cell.length_b   1.000
_cell.length_c   1.000
_cell.angle_alpha   90.00
_cell.angle_beta   90.00
_cell.angle_gamma   90.00
#
_symmetry.space_group_name_H-M   'P 1'
#
loop_
_entity.id
_entity.type
_entity.pdbx_description
1 polymer ?
#
loop_
_entity_poly.entity_id
_entity_poly.type
_entity_poly.pdbx_seq_one_letter_code
_entity_poly.pdbx_strand_id
1 'polypeptide(L)'
;MKAFWMGYIRAEVPDLVHLNTVLPAGLFALYLKFFLGKPFILSEHWTGFQPFRFRQLNLMTHILVRLILQNCRLVLPVSADLGKQMKAVCSKPEFEVVPNVVDTDRFRIFSERKSSAKPRFCICRCSMNNIKISVVSCVQLSAWWIRVFPLSCI
;
A
#
# COMPACT_ATOMS: atom_id res chain seq x y z
N MET A 1 -17.89 -6.42 1.55
CA MET A 1 -18.41 -5.37 2.48
C MET A 1 -18.93 -5.98 3.78
N LYS A 2 -19.92 -6.90 3.79
CA LYS A 2 -20.48 -7.50 5.03
C LYS A 2 -19.43 -8.07 6.00
N ALA A 3 -18.47 -8.87 5.50
CA ALA A 3 -17.42 -9.46 6.35
C ALA A 3 -16.52 -8.40 7.04
N PHE A 4 -16.24 -7.30 6.35
CA PHE A 4 -15.42 -6.22 6.88
C PHE A 4 -16.18 -5.40 7.95
N TRP A 5 -17.46 -5.14 7.71
CA TRP A 5 -18.35 -4.51 8.68
C TRP A 5 -18.51 -5.34 9.96
N MET A 6 -18.64 -6.66 9.82
CA MET A 6 -18.65 -7.59 10.95
C MET A 6 -17.32 -7.61 11.73
N GLY A 7 -16.20 -7.42 11.04
CA GLY A 7 -14.89 -7.23 11.66
C GLY A 7 -14.82 -5.92 12.46
N TYR A 8 -15.33 -4.82 11.90
CA TYR A 8 -15.42 -3.54 12.58
C TYR A 8 -16.32 -3.58 13.83
N ILE A 9 -17.50 -4.21 13.75
CA ILE A 9 -18.41 -4.35 14.91
C ILE A 9 -17.77 -5.16 16.05
N ARG A 10 -16.92 -6.14 15.70
CA ARG A 10 -16.22 -6.97 16.69
C ARG A 10 -14.94 -6.34 17.23
N ALA A 11 -14.33 -5.43 16.48
CA ALA A 11 -13.14 -4.71 16.90
C ALA A 11 -13.55 -3.48 17.72
N GLU A 12 -12.75 -3.14 18.72
CA GLU A 12 -12.87 -1.83 19.36
C GLU A 12 -12.60 -0.72 18.33
N VAL A 13 -13.18 0.46 18.55
CA VAL A 13 -13.05 1.59 17.61
C VAL A 13 -11.57 1.96 17.51
N PRO A 14 -10.95 1.88 16.32
CA PRO A 14 -9.51 2.12 16.19
C PRO A 14 -9.18 3.61 16.40
N ASP A 15 -8.02 3.88 17.00
CA ASP A 15 -7.50 5.24 17.14
C ASP A 15 -6.83 5.75 15.85
N LEU A 16 -6.29 4.84 15.05
CA LEU A 16 -5.65 5.12 13.78
C LEU A 16 -6.00 4.03 12.76
N VAL A 17 -6.30 4.44 11.54
CA VAL A 17 -6.57 3.51 10.42
C VAL A 17 -5.36 3.47 9.49
N HIS A 18 -4.87 2.27 9.17
CA HIS A 18 -3.80 2.09 8.18
C HIS A 18 -4.34 1.44 6.90
N LEU A 19 -4.16 2.13 5.78
CA LEU A 19 -4.55 1.68 4.46
C LEU A 19 -3.35 1.09 3.72
N ASN A 20 -3.55 -0.04 3.04
CA ASN A 20 -2.55 -0.65 2.14
C ASN A 20 -2.74 -0.26 0.67
N THR A 21 -3.86 0.38 0.32
CA THR A 21 -4.17 0.82 -1.05
C THR A 21 -5.23 1.92 -1.00
N VAL A 22 -5.11 2.96 -1.83
CA VAL A 22 -6.06 4.09 -1.88
C VAL A 22 -7.48 3.62 -2.19
N LEU A 23 -7.68 2.77 -3.19
CA LEU A 23 -9.00 2.24 -3.55
C LEU A 23 -9.01 0.71 -3.49
N PRO A 24 -10.12 0.09 -3.06
CA PRO A 24 -11.35 0.70 -2.56
C PRO A 24 -11.30 1.10 -1.06
N ALA A 25 -10.28 0.69 -0.32
CA ALA A 25 -10.23 0.82 1.14
C ALA A 25 -10.25 2.27 1.65
N GLY A 26 -9.70 3.23 0.90
CA GLY A 26 -9.70 4.64 1.29
C GLY A 26 -11.08 5.29 1.37
N LEU A 27 -12.11 4.73 0.69
CA LEU A 27 -13.49 5.20 0.88
C LEU A 27 -13.99 4.95 2.29
N PHE A 28 -13.61 3.81 2.86
CA PHE A 28 -13.98 3.46 4.24
C PHE A 28 -13.18 4.30 5.25
N ALA A 29 -11.90 4.55 5.00
CA ALA A 29 -11.12 5.45 5.85
C ALA A 29 -11.65 6.89 5.83
N LEU A 30 -12.11 7.39 4.68
CA LEU A 30 -12.81 8.67 4.62
C LEU A 30 -14.10 8.66 5.45
N TYR A 31 -14.89 7.58 5.38
CA TYR A 31 -16.06 7.42 6.22
C TYR A 31 -15.70 7.48 7.72
N LEU A 32 -14.72 6.69 8.16
CA LEU A 32 -14.28 6.72 9.57
C LEU A 32 -13.74 8.10 9.98
N LYS A 33 -13.04 8.80 9.08
CA LYS A 33 -12.55 10.14 9.34
C LYS A 33 -13.68 11.15 9.52
N PHE A 34 -14.66 11.17 8.63
CA PHE A 34 -15.72 12.18 8.67
C PHE A 34 -16.77 11.90 9.75
N PHE A 35 -17.10 10.63 10.01
CA PHE A 35 -18.15 10.28 10.97
C PHE A 35 -17.63 10.01 12.38
N LEU A 36 -16.37 9.59 12.52
CA LEU A 36 -15.78 9.22 13.82
C LEU A 36 -14.51 10.00 14.17
N GLY A 37 -14.10 10.94 13.32
CA GLY A 37 -12.92 11.77 13.55
C GLY A 37 -11.59 11.02 13.50
N LYS A 38 -11.57 9.77 13.01
CA LYS A 38 -10.38 8.93 13.08
C LYS A 38 -9.37 9.25 11.98
N PRO A 39 -8.12 9.61 12.30
CA PRO A 39 -7.09 9.85 11.30
C PRO A 39 -6.69 8.54 10.62
N PHE A 40 -6.09 8.65 9.44
CA PHE A 40 -5.57 7.50 8.71
C PHE A 40 -4.25 7.79 8.00
N ILE A 41 -3.46 6.73 7.84
CA ILE A 41 -2.21 6.69 7.09
C ILE A 41 -2.33 5.69 5.93
N LEU A 42 -1.50 5.85 4.91
CA LEU A 42 -1.60 5.08 3.67
C LEU A 42 -0.23 4.54 3.26
N SER A 43 -0.04 3.22 3.28
CA SER A 43 1.06 2.55 2.57
C SER A 43 0.60 2.13 1.19
N GLU A 44 1.19 2.71 0.14
CA GLU A 44 0.72 2.51 -1.23
C GLU A 44 1.65 1.60 -2.03
N HIS A 45 1.05 0.59 -2.66
CA HIS A 45 1.74 -0.41 -3.48
C HIS A 45 1.16 -0.53 -4.90
N TRP A 46 0.04 0.14 -5.20
CA TRP A 46 -0.64 0.00 -6.47
C TRP A 46 0.07 0.72 -7.61
N THR A 47 0.29 0.00 -8.71
CA THR A 47 0.91 0.53 -9.93
C THR A 47 -0.04 1.42 -10.76
N GLY A 48 -1.28 1.63 -10.30
CA GLY A 48 -2.26 2.47 -11.00
C GLY A 48 -1.90 3.95 -11.06
N PHE A 49 -0.98 4.42 -10.21
CA PHE A 49 -0.47 5.79 -10.24
C PHE A 49 0.47 6.09 -11.41
N GLN A 50 0.88 5.07 -12.17
CA GLN A 50 1.65 5.27 -13.39
C GLN A 50 0.91 6.20 -14.35
N PRO A 51 1.56 7.22 -14.96
CA PRO A 51 0.89 8.25 -15.75
C PRO A 51 -0.01 7.71 -16.87
N PHE A 52 0.39 6.60 -17.51
CA PHE A 52 -0.40 5.95 -18.55
C PHE A 52 -1.70 5.34 -18.00
N ARG A 53 -1.61 4.61 -16.88
CA ARG A 53 -2.77 3.93 -16.26
C ARG A 53 -3.66 4.91 -15.53
N PHE A 54 -3.07 5.87 -14.82
CA PHE A 54 -3.81 6.85 -14.07
C PHE A 54 -4.69 7.70 -14.99
N ARG A 55 -4.19 8.12 -16.16
CA ARG A 55 -4.96 8.89 -17.16
C ARG A 55 -6.14 8.12 -17.77
N GLN A 56 -6.14 6.79 -17.70
CA GLN A 56 -7.24 5.96 -18.20
C GLN A 56 -8.37 5.81 -17.18
N LEU A 57 -8.19 6.30 -15.95
CA LEU A 57 -9.22 6.23 -14.92
C LEU A 57 -10.34 7.23 -15.21
N ASN A 58 -11.55 6.89 -14.76
CA ASN A 58 -12.71 7.77 -14.88
C ASN A 58 -12.51 9.02 -14.00
N LEU A 59 -13.12 10.14 -14.40
CA LEU A 59 -13.08 11.42 -13.66
C LEU A 59 -13.49 11.26 -12.18
N MET A 60 -14.53 10.46 -11.91
CA MET A 60 -14.97 10.18 -10.54
C MET A 60 -13.88 9.50 -9.71
N THR A 61 -13.14 8.56 -10.30
CA THR A 61 -12.02 7.89 -9.64
C THR A 61 -10.91 8.88 -9.32
N HIS A 62 -10.59 9.81 -10.23
CA HIS A 62 -9.61 10.86 -9.97
C HIS A 62 -10.01 11.76 -8.80
N ILE A 63 -11.29 12.15 -8.74
CA ILE A 63 -11.82 12.99 -7.66
C ILE A 63 -11.74 12.24 -6.33
N LEU A 64 -12.15 10.97 -6.29
CA LEU A 64 -12.11 10.15 -5.08
C LEU A 64 -10.67 9.94 -4.59
N VAL A 65 -9.74 9.59 -5.49
CA VAL A 65 -8.32 9.42 -5.15
C VAL A 65 -7.75 10.71 -4.57
N ARG A 66 -8.02 11.87 -5.20
CA ARG A 66 -7.57 13.17 -4.68
C ARG A 66 -8.17 13.45 -3.31
N LEU A 67 -9.47 13.20 -3.11
CA LEU A 67 -10.14 13.41 -1.82
C LEU A 67 -9.53 12.56 -0.71
N ILE A 68 -9.22 11.29 -0.99
CA ILE A 68 -8.57 10.38 -0.04
C ILE A 68 -7.18 10.90 0.30
N LEU A 69 -6.35 11.21 -0.70
CA LEU A 69 -4.98 11.70 -0.49
C LEU A 69 -4.95 13.02 0.30
N GLN A 70 -5.84 13.97 -0.01
CA GLN A 70 -5.93 15.26 0.71
C GLN A 70 -6.28 15.12 2.18
N ASN A 71 -6.92 14.00 2.56
CA ASN A 71 -7.36 13.73 3.91
C ASN A 71 -6.46 12.76 4.66
N CYS A 72 -5.48 12.16 3.98
CA CYS A 72 -4.50 11.28 4.59
C CYS A 72 -3.50 12.09 5.43
N ARG A 73 -3.16 11.61 6.63
CA ARG A 73 -2.15 12.26 7.49
C ARG A 73 -0.75 12.07 6.92
N LEU A 74 -0.44 10.84 6.49
CA LEU A 74 0.86 10.47 5.96
C LEU A 74 0.71 9.44 4.84
N VAL A 75 1.42 9.64 3.73
CA VAL A 75 1.44 8.73 2.59
C VAL A 75 2.81 8.08 2.47
N LEU A 76 2.82 6.77 2.41
CA LEU A 76 3.98 5.90 2.49
C LEU A 76 4.13 5.09 1.20
N PRO A 77 4.59 5.70 0.10
CA PRO A 77 4.83 4.99 -1.14
C PRO A 77 6.02 4.03 -0.99
N VAL A 78 5.93 2.85 -1.62
CA VAL A 78 7.04 1.88 -1.61
C VAL A 78 8.24 2.23 -2.46
N SER A 79 8.14 3.28 -3.27
CA SER A 79 9.27 3.76 -4.06
C SER A 79 9.20 5.28 -4.22
N ALA A 80 10.36 5.88 -4.44
CA ALA A 80 10.46 7.31 -4.73
C ALA A 80 9.67 7.69 -6.00
N ASP A 81 9.69 6.83 -7.03
CA ASP A 81 8.96 7.05 -8.27
C ASP A 81 7.45 7.06 -8.06
N LEU A 82 6.93 6.11 -7.27
CA LEU A 82 5.52 6.07 -6.90
C LEU A 82 5.14 7.32 -6.11
N GLY A 83 5.97 7.70 -5.13
CA GLY A 83 5.77 8.93 -4.36
C GLY A 83 5.72 10.18 -5.24
N LYS A 84 6.60 10.29 -6.24
CA LYS A 84 6.61 11.40 -7.21
C LYS A 84 5.32 11.46 -8.03
N GLN A 85 4.83 10.31 -8.49
CA GLN A 85 3.58 10.23 -9.25
C GLN A 85 2.38 10.60 -8.38
N MET A 86 2.32 10.12 -7.14
CA MET A 86 1.24 10.47 -6.20
C MET A 86 1.27 11.95 -5.82
N LYS A 87 2.45 12.54 -5.60
CA LYS A 87 2.61 13.99 -5.37
C LYS A 87 2.08 14.83 -6.54
N ALA A 88 2.23 14.36 -7.77
CA ALA A 88 1.67 15.03 -8.95
C ALA A 88 0.12 14.99 -8.98
N VAL A 89 -0.50 14.00 -8.33
CA VAL A 89 -1.96 13.92 -8.17
C VAL A 89 -2.44 14.85 -7.05
N CYS A 90 -1.74 14.83 -5.91
CA CYS A 90 -2.02 15.67 -4.76
C CYS A 90 -0.73 15.91 -3.95
N SER A 91 -0.34 17.18 -3.80
CA SER A 91 0.85 17.60 -3.05
C SER A 91 0.57 17.98 -1.59
N LYS A 92 -0.70 17.96 -1.18
CA LYS A 92 -1.12 18.39 0.16
C LYS A 92 -0.61 17.51 1.32
N PRO A 93 -0.64 16.16 1.23
CA PRO A 93 -0.22 15.32 2.35
C PRO A 93 1.31 15.21 2.43
N GLU A 94 1.81 14.80 3.60
CA GLU A 94 3.21 14.43 3.78
C GLU A 94 3.49 13.07 3.13
N PHE A 95 4.70 12.91 2.59
CA PHE A 95 5.14 11.69 1.90
C PHE A 95 6.48 11.22 2.43
N GLU A 96 6.54 9.95 2.84
CA GLU A 96 7.77 9.30 3.30
C GLU A 96 7.90 7.93 2.60
N VAL A 97 9.00 7.71 1.88
CA VAL A 97 9.18 6.47 1.11
C VAL A 97 9.57 5.33 2.05
N VAL A 98 8.75 4.28 2.09
CA VAL A 98 9.04 3.06 2.86
C VAL A 98 9.17 1.88 1.90
N PRO A 99 10.40 1.52 1.48
CA PRO A 99 10.60 0.46 0.52
C PRO A 99 10.21 -0.91 1.08
N ASN A 100 9.77 -1.80 0.19
CA ASN A 100 9.60 -3.21 0.57
C ASN A 100 10.98 -3.79 0.92
N VAL A 101 11.17 -4.12 2.20
CA VAL A 101 12.40 -4.73 2.69
C VAL A 101 12.45 -6.18 2.22
N VAL A 102 13.46 -6.50 1.42
CA VAL A 102 13.80 -7.89 1.09
C VAL A 102 14.85 -8.35 2.08
N ASP A 103 14.65 -9.54 2.66
CA ASP A 103 15.62 -10.16 3.57
C ASP A 103 16.89 -10.55 2.78
N THR A 104 17.89 -9.68 2.78
CA THR A 104 19.15 -9.90 2.06
C THR A 104 19.98 -11.05 2.62
N ASP A 105 19.71 -11.51 3.84
CA ASP A 105 20.37 -12.68 4.41
C ASP A 105 19.86 -13.97 3.78
N ARG A 106 18.59 -14.02 3.37
CA ARG A 106 18.01 -15.15 2.64
C ARG A 106 18.35 -15.13 1.15
N PHE A 107 18.49 -13.94 0.55
CA PHE A 107 18.81 -13.77 -0.86
C PHE A 107 20.30 -13.47 -1.07
N ARG A 108 21.16 -14.44 -0.75
CA ARG A 108 22.59 -14.37 -1.05
C ARG A 108 22.89 -15.02 -2.40
N ILE A 109 23.68 -14.34 -3.23
CA ILE A 109 24.28 -14.94 -4.43
C ILE A 109 25.33 -15.92 -3.94
N PHE A 110 25.08 -17.22 -4.06
CA PHE A 110 26.12 -18.23 -3.85
C PHE A 110 27.12 -18.12 -5.00
N SER A 111 28.21 -17.37 -4.80
CA SER A 111 29.36 -17.43 -5.71
C SER A 111 30.06 -18.77 -5.48
N GLU A 112 29.71 -19.76 -6.30
CA GLU A 112 30.64 -20.68 -6.98
C GLU A 112 29.88 -21.86 -7.57
N ARG A 113 29.62 -21.79 -8.87
CA ARG A 113 29.78 -22.96 -9.75
C ARG A 113 30.43 -22.48 -11.03
N LYS A 114 31.72 -22.82 -11.21
CA LYS A 114 32.35 -22.87 -12.53
C LYS A 114 31.64 -23.97 -13.32
N SER A 115 30.49 -23.65 -13.89
CA SER A 115 29.77 -24.52 -14.82
C SER A 115 29.99 -23.95 -16.21
N SER A 116 30.74 -24.67 -17.03
CA SER A 116 30.91 -24.48 -18.48
C SER A 116 29.61 -24.76 -19.25
N ALA A 117 28.45 -24.46 -18.65
CA ALA A 117 27.14 -24.64 -19.25
C ALA A 117 26.56 -23.29 -19.70
N LYS A 118 26.00 -23.28 -20.92
CA LYS A 118 25.31 -22.13 -21.53
C LYS A 118 24.40 -21.43 -20.51
N PRO A 119 24.37 -20.08 -20.46
CA PRO A 119 23.53 -19.34 -19.51
C PRO A 119 22.07 -19.72 -19.74
N ARG A 120 21.44 -20.31 -18.72
CA ARG A 120 20.00 -20.57 -18.71
C ARG A 120 19.32 -19.38 -18.07
N PHE A 121 18.71 -18.54 -18.88
CA PHE A 121 17.82 -17.48 -18.38
C PHE A 121 16.50 -18.12 -17.94
N CYS A 122 16.20 -18.04 -16.65
CA CYS A 122 14.88 -18.37 -16.12
C CYS A 122 14.19 -17.08 -15.74
N ILE A 123 13.14 -16.70 -16.47
CA ILE A 123 12.29 -15.56 -16.13
C ILE A 123 11.18 -16.08 -15.23
N CYS A 124 11.33 -15.93 -13.92
CA CYS A 124 10.25 -16.18 -12.98
C CYS A 124 9.30 -14.97 -12.97
N ARG A 125 8.25 -15.04 -13.78
CA ARG A 125 7.18 -14.04 -13.75
C ARG A 125 6.19 -14.43 -12.63
N CYS A 126 6.28 -13.77 -11.48
CA CYS A 126 5.24 -13.87 -10.46
C CYS A 126 4.09 -12.93 -10.86
N SER A 127 3.10 -13.48 -11.58
CA SER A 127 1.91 -12.74 -12.02
C SER A 127 0.80 -12.90 -10.99
N MET A 128 0.46 -11.85 -10.26
CA MET A 128 -0.75 -11.78 -9.42
C MET A 128 -1.99 -11.52 -10.29
N ASN A 129 -2.20 -12.28 -11.38
CA ASN A 129 -3.40 -12.20 -12.21
C ASN A 129 -4.34 -13.36 -11.88
N ASN A 130 -4.90 -13.40 -10.67
CA ASN A 130 -6.18 -14.07 -10.33
C ASN A 130 -6.39 -14.14 -8.81
N ILE A 131 -6.38 -13.00 -8.12
CA ILE A 131 -6.92 -12.96 -6.77
C ILE A 131 -8.39 -12.58 -6.91
N LYS A 132 -9.28 -13.57 -6.84
CA LYS A 132 -10.62 -13.33 -6.27
C LYS A 132 -10.33 -12.79 -4.86
N ILE A 133 -10.44 -11.47 -4.69
CA ILE A 133 -10.10 -10.76 -3.45
C ILE A 133 -11.11 -11.21 -2.37
N SER A 134 -10.81 -12.36 -1.76
CA SER A 134 -11.20 -12.60 -0.38
C SER A 134 -10.36 -11.66 0.48
N VAL A 135 -11.05 -10.97 1.38
CA VAL A 135 -10.65 -9.81 2.20
C VAL A 135 -9.56 -10.16 3.25
N VAL A 136 -8.72 -11.15 3.00
CA VAL A 136 -7.80 -11.76 3.98
C VAL A 136 -6.35 -11.28 3.85
N SER A 137 -6.01 -10.43 2.86
CA SER A 137 -4.65 -9.85 2.77
C SER A 137 -4.40 -8.69 3.75
N CYS A 138 -5.31 -8.42 4.69
CA CYS A 138 -5.21 -7.29 5.63
C CYS A 138 -4.27 -7.54 6.83
N VAL A 139 -3.70 -8.74 6.99
CA VAL A 139 -3.00 -9.13 8.24
C VAL A 139 -1.48 -9.30 8.07
N GLN A 140 -0.93 -9.33 6.85
CA GLN A 140 0.45 -9.81 6.67
C GLN A 140 1.57 -8.74 6.79
N LEU A 141 1.22 -7.48 7.10
CA LEU A 141 2.21 -6.38 7.25
C LEU A 141 2.23 -5.73 8.65
N SER A 142 1.36 -6.12 9.58
CA SER A 142 1.25 -5.48 10.90
C SER A 142 2.40 -5.81 11.85
N ALA A 143 3.01 -7.00 11.74
CA ALA A 143 4.03 -7.45 12.70
C ALA A 143 5.39 -6.74 12.57
N TRP A 144 5.73 -6.21 11.38
CA TRP A 144 6.98 -5.48 11.16
C TRP A 144 6.85 -3.97 11.45
N TRP A 145 5.65 -3.43 11.26
CA TRP A 145 5.35 -2.01 11.50
C TRP A 145 5.52 -1.60 12.96
N ILE A 146 5.06 -2.45 13.89
CA ILE A 146 5.19 -2.26 15.35
C ILE A 146 6.66 -2.20 15.80
N ARG A 147 7.60 -2.78 15.03
CA ARG A 147 9.03 -2.76 15.35
C ARG A 147 9.77 -1.52 14.84
N VAL A 148 9.28 -0.85 13.79
CA VAL A 148 9.98 0.26 13.13
C VAL A 148 9.51 1.63 13.64
N PHE A 149 8.26 1.75 14.10
CA PHE A 149 7.72 2.99 14.68
C PHE A 149 7.26 2.78 16.13
N PRO A 150 7.98 3.30 17.14
CA PRO A 150 7.45 3.35 18.50
C PRO A 150 6.22 4.27 18.56
N LEU A 151 5.22 3.87 19.35
CA LEU A 151 3.91 4.52 19.53
C LEU A 151 3.95 5.99 19.99
N SER A 152 5.13 6.58 20.19
CA SER A 152 5.34 7.95 20.62
C SER A 152 5.19 9.01 19.51
N CYS A 153 4.97 8.60 18.25
CA CYS A 153 4.87 9.51 17.10
C CYS A 153 3.47 9.58 16.43
N ILE A 154 2.42 9.00 17.04
CA ILE A 154 1.04 9.03 16.52
C ILE A 154 0.23 10.14 17.19
#